data_AF-A0A350T5N3-F1
#
_entry.id   AF-A0A350T5N3-F1
#
_cell.length_a   1.000
_cell.length_b   1.000
_cell.length_c   1.000
_cell.angle_alpha   90.00
_cell.angle_beta   90.00
_cell.angle_gamma   90.00
#
_symmetry.space_group_name_H-M   'P 1'
#
loop_
_entity.id
_entity.type
_entity.pdbx_description
1 polymer ?
#
loop_
_entity_poly.entity_id
_entity_poly.type
_entity_poly.pdbx_seq_one_letter_code
_entity_poly.pdbx_strand_id
1 'polypeptide(L)'
;ASLFPYGVSAVVLVDGGVVDMRSLSDASWADIEHDLQSPDVSGLSRDEFLARTRSRRDLPWRPELDEIALSTVCVREDGAISPRLTHESQRKILRSVREYRPADYFEAVACPVTIVLADNSTADERARAFLALKQQGADAALMGLRRSPDRRVVWFSETAHNIPVHRPEALTAEIEMTIATLDDE
;
A
#
# COMPACT_ATOMS: atom_id res chain seq x y z
N ALA A 1 0.35 23.86 -3.83
CA ALA A 1 0.51 23.87 -5.30
C ALA A 1 1.79 23.11 -5.62
N SER A 2 1.70 21.97 -6.30
CA SER A 2 2.88 21.18 -6.68
C SER A 2 3.67 21.91 -7.77
N LEU A 3 5.00 21.87 -7.69
CA LEU A 3 5.90 22.66 -8.55
C LEU A 3 6.00 22.14 -10.00
N PHE A 4 5.33 21.03 -10.34
CA PHE A 4 5.40 20.42 -11.67
C PHE A 4 4.05 19.80 -12.09
N PRO A 5 3.04 20.63 -12.46
CA PRO A 5 1.75 20.12 -12.93
C PRO A 5 1.82 19.38 -14.29
N TYR A 6 2.98 19.40 -14.97
CA TYR A 6 3.19 18.84 -16.30
C TYR A 6 4.32 17.77 -16.36
N GLY A 7 4.70 17.18 -15.22
CA GLY A 7 5.84 16.25 -15.14
C GLY A 7 5.48 14.77 -14.93
N VAL A 8 4.20 14.42 -14.87
CA VAL A 8 3.75 13.04 -14.62
C VAL A 8 3.17 12.48 -15.90
N SER A 9 3.88 11.54 -16.52
CA SER A 9 3.44 10.89 -17.76
C SER A 9 2.46 9.74 -17.50
N ALA A 10 2.54 9.07 -16.34
CA ALA A 10 1.59 8.04 -15.93
C ALA A 10 1.61 7.85 -14.41
N VAL A 11 0.55 7.24 -13.87
CA VAL A 11 0.44 6.85 -12.45
C VAL A 11 0.16 5.36 -12.34
N VAL A 12 0.90 4.68 -11.47
CA VAL A 12 0.60 3.31 -11.05
C VAL A 12 0.28 3.32 -9.55
N LEU A 13 -0.97 3.01 -9.20
CA LEU A 13 -1.40 2.85 -7.81
C LEU A 13 -1.20 1.39 -7.41
N VAL A 14 -0.38 1.12 -6.39
CA VAL A 14 -0.04 -0.24 -5.95
C VAL A 14 -0.66 -0.53 -4.58
N ASP A 15 -1.68 -1.39 -4.58
CA ASP A 15 -2.52 -1.84 -3.46
C ASP A 15 -2.91 -0.73 -2.46
N GLY A 16 -3.13 0.47 -2.97
CA GLY A 16 -3.37 1.67 -2.16
C GLY A 16 -3.90 2.81 -3.01
N GLY A 17 -4.27 3.91 -2.36
CA GLY A 17 -4.74 5.11 -3.04
C GLY A 17 -6.18 5.06 -3.55
N VAL A 18 -6.92 3.98 -3.32
CA VAL A 18 -8.35 3.84 -3.71
C VAL A 18 -9.31 3.65 -2.53
N VAL A 19 -8.81 3.20 -1.37
CA VAL A 19 -9.64 2.89 -0.19
C VAL A 19 -9.91 4.15 0.64
N ASP A 20 -11.19 4.41 0.95
CA ASP A 20 -11.58 5.36 2.00
C ASP A 20 -11.64 4.62 3.35
N MET A 21 -10.67 4.93 4.22
CA MET A 21 -10.55 4.27 5.52
C MET A 21 -11.66 4.60 6.52
N ARG A 22 -12.47 5.66 6.30
CA ARG A 22 -13.65 5.89 7.16
C ARG A 22 -14.81 4.95 6.83
N SER A 23 -14.75 4.27 5.69
CA SER A 23 -15.76 3.27 5.32
C SER A 23 -15.45 1.88 5.90
N LEU A 24 -14.35 1.72 6.64
CA LEU A 24 -13.85 0.42 7.09
C LEU A 24 -14.69 -0.22 8.21
N SER A 25 -15.23 0.58 9.14
CA SER A 25 -16.09 0.05 10.20
C SER A 25 -16.86 1.15 10.92
N ASP A 26 -17.91 0.73 11.62
CA ASP A 26 -18.60 1.55 12.63
C ASP A 26 -17.82 1.62 13.96
N ALA A 27 -16.64 0.99 14.04
CA ALA A 27 -15.80 1.02 15.25
C ALA A 27 -15.29 2.44 15.49
N SER A 28 -14.98 2.74 16.75
CA SER A 28 -14.44 4.05 17.07
C SER A 28 -13.08 4.24 16.39
N TRP A 29 -12.74 5.48 16.03
CA TRP A 29 -11.42 5.75 15.46
C TRP A 29 -10.28 5.33 16.42
N ALA A 30 -10.51 5.34 17.73
CA ALA A 30 -9.52 4.87 18.69
C ALA A 30 -9.21 3.38 18.52
N ASP A 31 -10.22 2.55 18.24
CA ASP A 31 -10.04 1.11 18.01
C ASP A 31 -9.30 0.85 16.70
N ILE A 32 -9.67 1.57 15.63
CA ILE A 32 -9.00 1.46 14.32
C ILE A 32 -7.55 1.96 14.43
N GLU A 33 -7.32 3.06 15.13
CA GLU A 33 -5.98 3.60 15.35
C GLU A 33 -5.10 2.62 16.12
N HIS A 34 -5.63 1.98 17.17
CA HIS A 34 -4.94 0.93 17.91
C HIS A 34 -4.62 -0.28 17.00
N ASP A 35 -5.57 -0.72 16.19
CA ASP A 35 -5.40 -1.86 15.28
C ASP A 35 -4.41 -1.61 14.14
N LEU A 36 -4.29 -0.36 13.68
CA LEU A 36 -3.38 0.05 12.61
C LEU A 36 -2.00 0.45 13.11
N GLN A 37 -1.79 0.57 14.42
CA GLN A 37 -0.47 0.83 14.98
C GLN A 37 0.47 -0.32 14.65
N SER A 38 1.68 0.03 14.21
CA SER A 38 2.73 -0.98 14.02
C SER A 38 3.09 -1.60 15.36
N PRO A 39 3.35 -2.92 15.43
CA PRO A 39 3.81 -3.56 16.65
C PRO A 39 5.07 -2.89 17.19
N ASP A 40 5.18 -2.77 18.52
CA ASP A 40 6.42 -2.33 19.12
C ASP A 40 7.50 -3.40 18.94
N VAL A 41 8.63 -2.98 18.38
CA VAL A 41 9.83 -3.79 18.10
C VAL A 41 11.05 -3.24 18.81
N SER A 42 10.87 -2.22 19.66
CA SER A 42 11.95 -1.55 20.38
C SER A 42 12.70 -2.53 21.29
N GLY A 43 14.02 -2.56 21.16
CA GLY A 43 14.89 -3.39 21.99
C GLY A 43 15.04 -4.83 21.52
N LEU A 44 14.34 -5.27 20.47
CA LEU A 44 14.63 -6.55 19.83
C LEU A 44 16.05 -6.52 19.23
N SER A 45 16.75 -7.64 19.29
CA SER A 45 17.95 -7.84 18.47
C SER A 45 17.59 -7.97 16.98
N ARG A 46 18.59 -7.77 16.11
CA ARG A 46 18.47 -8.01 14.67
C ARG A 46 17.88 -9.39 14.36
N ASP A 47 18.37 -10.43 15.02
CA ASP A 47 17.98 -11.81 14.75
C ASP A 47 16.56 -12.11 15.22
N GLU A 48 16.14 -11.56 16.37
CA GLU A 48 14.76 -11.69 16.86
C GLU A 48 13.76 -11.01 15.92
N PHE A 49 14.08 -9.80 15.44
CA PHE A 49 13.24 -9.10 14.47
C PHE A 49 13.14 -9.85 13.14
N LEU A 50 14.25 -10.36 12.62
CA LEU A 50 14.25 -11.16 11.38
C LEU A 50 13.48 -12.46 11.58
N ALA A 51 13.68 -13.18 12.69
CA ALA A 51 12.93 -14.39 13.00
C ALA A 51 11.43 -14.13 13.06
N ARG A 52 11.00 -13.03 13.70
CA ARG A 52 9.59 -12.62 13.73
C ARG A 52 9.08 -12.29 12.33
N THR A 53 9.85 -11.58 11.52
CA THR A 53 9.42 -11.19 10.17
C THR A 53 9.33 -12.39 9.22
N ARG A 54 10.27 -13.34 9.33
CA ARG A 54 10.27 -14.62 8.59
C ARG A 54 9.09 -15.52 8.94
N SER A 55 8.52 -15.38 10.14
CA SER A 55 7.37 -16.18 10.59
C SER A 55 6.05 -15.79 9.91
N ARG A 56 6.04 -14.68 9.14
CA ARG A 56 4.90 -14.22 8.37
C ARG A 56 4.50 -15.25 7.31
N ARG A 57 3.23 -15.63 7.31
CA ARG A 57 2.68 -16.63 6.37
C ARG A 57 2.13 -16.04 5.08
N ASP A 58 1.97 -14.71 5.03
CA ASP A 58 1.40 -13.99 3.89
C ASP A 58 2.40 -13.72 2.77
N LEU A 59 3.70 -13.93 3.02
CA LEU A 59 4.75 -13.67 2.04
C LEU A 59 5.63 -14.92 1.83
N PRO A 60 5.97 -15.26 0.58
CA PRO A 60 6.99 -16.27 0.31
C PRO A 60 8.36 -15.71 0.71
N TRP A 61 8.88 -16.13 1.87
CA TRP A 61 10.14 -15.59 2.37
C TRP A 61 11.32 -16.01 1.49
N ARG A 62 12.20 -15.06 1.19
CA ARG A 62 13.47 -15.28 0.49
C ARG A 62 14.58 -14.51 1.23
N PRO A 63 15.85 -14.96 1.22
CA PRO A 63 16.93 -14.31 1.95
C PRO A 63 17.07 -12.81 1.65
N GLU A 64 16.81 -12.40 0.41
CA GLU A 64 16.88 -11.00 -0.04
C GLU A 64 15.86 -10.09 0.68
N LEU A 65 14.80 -10.67 1.26
CA LEU A 65 13.79 -9.92 2.02
C LEU A 65 14.27 -9.51 3.41
N ASP A 66 15.33 -10.11 3.94
CA ASP A 66 15.90 -9.72 5.23
C ASP A 66 16.35 -8.26 5.20
N GLU A 67 17.01 -7.83 4.12
CA GLU A 67 17.49 -6.45 3.97
C GLU A 67 16.32 -5.47 3.83
N ILE A 68 15.28 -5.84 3.06
CA ILE A 68 14.05 -5.05 2.93
C ILE A 68 13.37 -4.90 4.30
N ALA A 69 13.26 -5.97 5.07
CA ALA A 69 12.66 -5.92 6.41
C ALA A 69 13.47 -5.01 7.34
N LEU A 70 14.79 -5.14 7.36
CA LEU A 70 15.67 -4.30 8.18
C LEU A 70 15.63 -2.83 7.75
N SER A 71 15.38 -2.55 6.48
CA SER A 71 15.22 -1.18 5.99
C SER A 71 14.03 -0.45 6.64
N THR A 72 13.06 -1.16 7.22
CA THR A 72 11.88 -0.57 7.89
C THR A 72 12.16 -0.09 9.33
N VAL A 73 13.30 -0.47 9.91
CA VAL A 73 13.70 -0.14 11.28
C VAL A 73 15.07 0.54 11.33
N CYS A 74 15.43 1.08 12.49
CA CYS A 74 16.80 1.52 12.78
C CYS A 74 17.53 0.43 13.55
N VAL A 75 18.71 0.03 13.08
CA VAL A 75 19.65 -0.82 13.84
C VAL A 75 20.65 0.11 14.52
N ARG A 76 20.72 0.06 15.85
CA ARG A 76 21.61 0.87 16.67
C ARG A 76 23.03 0.28 16.71
N GLU A 77 23.98 1.06 17.21
CA GLU A 77 25.39 0.64 17.34
C GLU A 77 25.55 -0.60 18.25
N ASP A 78 24.69 -0.75 19.26
CA ASP A 78 24.64 -1.90 20.16
C ASP A 78 23.92 -3.12 19.56
N GLY A 79 23.47 -3.04 18.31
CA GLY A 79 22.75 -4.11 17.61
C GLY A 79 21.26 -4.19 17.93
N ALA A 80 20.73 -3.32 18.80
CA ALA A 80 19.32 -3.28 19.11
C ALA A 80 18.52 -2.55 18.01
N ILE A 81 17.27 -2.97 17.82
CA ILE A 81 16.34 -2.37 16.89
C ILE A 81 15.49 -1.30 17.58
N SER A 82 15.20 -0.23 16.84
CA SER A 82 14.16 0.73 17.20
C SER A 82 13.31 1.13 15.99
N PRO A 83 12.03 1.50 16.21
CA PRO A 83 11.19 2.07 15.17
C PRO A 83 11.84 3.29 14.51
N ARG A 84 11.64 3.47 13.21
CA ARG A 84 12.06 4.69 12.49
C ARG A 84 11.23 5.91 12.87
N LEU A 85 9.95 5.68 13.15
CA LEU A 85 8.99 6.72 13.48
C LEU A 85 8.67 6.68 14.95
N THR A 86 8.55 7.85 15.57
CA THR A 86 7.98 7.95 16.91
C THR A 86 6.51 7.58 16.88
N HIS A 87 5.96 7.14 18.01
CA HIS A 87 4.54 6.85 18.17
C HIS A 87 3.66 8.06 17.79
N GLU A 88 4.10 9.29 18.10
CA GLU A 88 3.37 10.50 17.73
C GLU A 88 3.32 10.72 16.22
N SER A 89 4.44 10.49 15.52
CA SER A 89 4.49 10.58 14.05
C SER A 89 3.63 9.52 13.40
N GLN A 90 3.64 8.29 13.91
CA GLN A 90 2.74 7.23 13.44
C GLN A 90 1.27 7.64 13.60
N ARG A 91 0.89 8.19 14.75
CA ARG A 91 -0.48 8.69 14.99
C ARG A 91 -0.89 9.76 13.98
N LYS A 92 0.01 10.71 13.68
CA LYS A 92 -0.22 11.75 12.66
C LYS A 92 -0.47 11.14 11.29
N ILE A 93 0.31 10.13 10.89
CA ILE A 93 0.12 9.42 9.62
C ILE A 93 -1.23 8.71 9.59
N LEU A 94 -1.60 7.97 10.64
CA LEU A 94 -2.88 7.27 10.71
C LEU A 94 -4.06 8.23 10.60
N ARG A 95 -3.97 9.40 11.26
CA ARG A 95 -4.98 10.46 11.12
C ARG A 95 -5.08 10.97 9.67
N SER A 96 -3.94 11.22 9.01
CA SER A 96 -3.94 11.63 7.60
C SER A 96 -4.56 10.56 6.69
N VAL A 97 -4.24 9.28 6.91
CA VAL A 97 -4.81 8.15 6.16
C VAL A 97 -6.33 8.08 6.34
N ARG A 98 -6.83 8.33 7.55
CA ARG A 98 -8.27 8.39 7.83
C ARG A 98 -8.96 9.57 7.15
N GLU A 99 -8.30 10.72 7.12
CA GLU A 99 -8.85 11.95 6.55
C GLU A 99 -8.76 11.97 5.02
N TYR A 100 -7.85 11.18 4.45
CA TYR A 100 -7.67 11.05 3.01
C TYR A 100 -8.94 10.52 2.32
N ARG A 101 -9.27 11.15 1.18
CA ARG A 101 -10.44 10.83 0.35
C ARG A 101 -9.97 10.63 -1.09
N PRO A 102 -9.66 9.40 -1.50
CA PRO A 102 -9.20 9.12 -2.87
C PRO A 102 -10.05 9.78 -3.96
N ALA A 103 -11.37 9.69 -3.82
CA ALA A 103 -12.34 10.20 -4.78
C ALA A 103 -12.19 11.69 -5.08
N ASP A 104 -11.76 12.49 -4.10
CA ASP A 104 -11.62 13.95 -4.24
C ASP A 104 -10.48 14.35 -5.19
N TYR A 105 -9.56 13.43 -5.49
CA TYR A 105 -8.34 13.72 -6.27
C TYR A 105 -8.40 13.20 -7.71
N PHE A 106 -9.23 12.19 -8.00
CA PHE A 106 -9.20 11.51 -9.30
C PHE A 106 -9.59 12.41 -10.48
N GLU A 107 -10.47 13.40 -10.27
CA GLU A 107 -10.85 14.33 -11.33
C GLU A 107 -9.67 15.20 -11.81
N ALA A 108 -8.66 15.43 -10.95
CA ALA A 108 -7.50 16.22 -11.30
C ALA A 108 -6.44 15.44 -12.11
N VAL A 109 -6.55 14.11 -12.18
CA VAL A 109 -5.56 13.25 -12.86
C VAL A 109 -5.87 13.21 -14.37
N ALA A 110 -4.89 13.63 -15.17
CA ALA A 110 -5.02 13.78 -16.62
C ALA A 110 -3.98 12.96 -17.42
N CYS A 111 -3.31 12.02 -16.78
CA CYS A 111 -2.38 11.07 -17.39
C CYS A 111 -2.90 9.64 -17.23
N PRO A 112 -2.44 8.66 -18.02
CA PRO A 112 -2.78 7.25 -17.84
C PRO A 112 -2.64 6.77 -16.40
N VAL A 113 -3.57 5.92 -15.97
CA VAL A 113 -3.57 5.34 -14.62
C VAL A 113 -3.79 3.83 -14.65
N THR A 114 -2.87 3.10 -14.03
CA THR A 114 -3.07 1.67 -13.71
C THR A 114 -3.21 1.50 -12.21
N ILE A 115 -4.25 0.79 -11.78
CA ILE A 115 -4.51 0.46 -10.38
C ILE A 115 -4.26 -1.03 -10.20
N VAL A 116 -3.19 -1.40 -9.51
CA VAL A 116 -2.84 -2.80 -9.22
C VAL A 116 -3.25 -3.11 -7.78
N LEU A 117 -4.16 -4.06 -7.60
CA LEU A 117 -4.72 -4.40 -6.28
C LEU A 117 -4.47 -5.87 -5.95
N ALA A 118 -4.19 -6.13 -4.68
CA ALA A 118 -4.00 -7.47 -4.15
C ALA A 118 -5.34 -8.04 -3.67
N ASP A 119 -5.65 -9.26 -4.10
CA ASP A 119 -6.75 -10.05 -3.58
C ASP A 119 -6.19 -11.18 -2.69
N ASN A 120 -6.43 -11.05 -1.39
CA ASN A 120 -6.13 -12.05 -0.36
C ASN A 120 -7.40 -12.53 0.37
N SER A 121 -8.55 -12.54 -0.31
CA SER A 121 -9.86 -12.89 0.27
C SER A 121 -9.96 -14.28 0.90
N THR A 122 -9.01 -15.16 0.61
CA THR A 122 -8.91 -16.50 1.20
C THR A 122 -8.36 -16.50 2.63
N ALA A 123 -7.88 -15.36 3.15
CA ALA A 123 -7.22 -15.29 4.45
C ALA A 123 -8.19 -15.31 5.65
N ASP A 124 -9.14 -14.37 5.74
CA ASP A 124 -10.14 -14.29 6.83
C ASP A 124 -11.32 -13.34 6.49
N GLU A 125 -12.27 -13.18 7.42
CA GLU A 125 -13.42 -12.25 7.27
C GLU A 125 -12.99 -10.78 7.15
N ARG A 126 -11.94 -10.37 7.88
CA ARG A 126 -11.41 -9.00 7.84
C ARG A 126 -10.82 -8.71 6.46
N ALA A 127 -10.11 -9.67 5.87
CA ALA A 127 -9.58 -9.60 4.51
C ALA A 127 -10.70 -9.48 3.47
N ARG A 128 -11.81 -10.22 3.65
CA ARG A 128 -13.00 -10.10 2.77
C ARG A 128 -13.68 -8.73 2.87
N ALA A 129 -13.86 -8.21 4.08
CA ALA A 129 -14.40 -6.86 4.27
C ALA A 129 -13.50 -5.78 3.64
N PHE A 130 -12.18 -5.92 3.83
CA PHE A 130 -11.21 -5.01 3.22
C PHE A 130 -11.19 -5.11 1.68
N LEU A 131 -11.34 -6.32 1.12
CA LEU A 131 -11.45 -6.51 -0.33
C LEU A 131 -12.67 -5.79 -0.90
N ALA A 132 -13.84 -5.89 -0.25
CA ALA A 132 -15.04 -5.20 -0.69
C ALA A 132 -14.83 -3.67 -0.78
N LEU A 133 -14.06 -3.10 0.16
CA LEU A 133 -13.71 -1.68 0.14
C LEU A 133 -12.72 -1.33 -0.97
N LYS A 134 -11.75 -2.20 -1.25
CA LYS A 134 -10.87 -2.03 -2.42
C LYS A 134 -11.68 -2.04 -3.71
N GLN A 135 -12.65 -2.94 -3.84
CA GLN A 135 -13.53 -3.04 -5.02
C GLN A 135 -14.35 -1.76 -5.20
N GLN A 136 -15.03 -1.30 -4.15
CA GLN A 136 -15.76 -0.03 -4.16
C GLN A 136 -14.86 1.16 -4.51
N GLY A 137 -13.66 1.21 -3.93
CA GLY A 137 -12.66 2.24 -4.21
C GLY A 137 -12.17 2.22 -5.66
N ALA A 138 -11.93 1.03 -6.21
CA ALA A 138 -11.52 0.84 -7.61
C ALA A 138 -12.62 1.31 -8.58
N ASP A 139 -13.88 0.96 -8.30
CA ASP A 139 -15.03 1.42 -9.10
C ASP A 139 -15.16 2.94 -9.05
N ALA A 140 -15.04 3.53 -7.85
CA ALA A 140 -15.04 4.98 -7.68
C ALA A 140 -13.88 5.66 -8.43
N ALA A 141 -12.68 5.05 -8.43
CA ALA A 141 -11.53 5.55 -9.15
C ALA A 141 -11.77 5.53 -10.67
N LEU A 142 -12.25 4.43 -11.22
CA LEU A 142 -12.60 4.32 -12.64
C LEU A 142 -13.67 5.36 -13.07
N MET A 143 -14.60 5.67 -12.18
CA MET A 143 -15.64 6.69 -12.41
C MET A 143 -15.10 8.13 -12.30
N GLY A 144 -14.14 8.36 -11.39
CA GLY A 144 -13.58 9.68 -11.07
C GLY A 144 -12.45 10.12 -11.99
N LEU A 145 -11.68 9.18 -12.55
CA LEU A 145 -10.56 9.42 -13.48
C LEU A 145 -11.02 9.84 -14.89
N ARG A 146 -11.98 10.79 -14.97
CA ARG A 146 -12.64 11.20 -16.22
C ARG A 146 -11.71 11.87 -17.23
N ARG A 147 -10.66 12.53 -16.74
CA ARG A 147 -9.65 13.22 -17.56
C ARG A 147 -8.47 12.33 -17.92
N SER A 148 -8.40 11.12 -17.36
CA SER A 148 -7.39 10.13 -17.71
C SER A 148 -7.64 9.61 -19.13
N PRO A 149 -6.65 9.64 -20.04
CA PRO A 149 -6.79 9.11 -21.39
C PRO A 149 -6.91 7.58 -21.39
N ASP A 150 -6.23 6.90 -20.46
CA ASP A 150 -6.36 5.46 -20.22
C ASP A 150 -6.47 5.17 -18.72
N ARG A 151 -7.31 4.23 -18.33
CA ARG A 151 -7.50 3.83 -16.93
C ARG A 151 -7.92 2.37 -16.80
N ARG A 152 -7.17 1.60 -16.01
CA ARG A 152 -7.46 0.18 -15.79
C ARG A 152 -7.19 -0.26 -14.36
N VAL A 153 -7.88 -1.33 -13.97
CA VAL A 153 -7.70 -2.01 -12.68
C VAL A 153 -7.22 -3.44 -12.95
N VAL A 154 -6.16 -3.84 -12.27
CA VAL A 154 -5.57 -5.17 -12.33
C VAL A 154 -5.63 -5.78 -10.94
N TRP A 155 -6.19 -6.98 -10.84
CA TRP A 155 -6.27 -7.73 -9.59
C TRP A 155 -5.28 -8.88 -9.60
N PHE A 156 -4.41 -8.94 -8.61
CA PHE A 156 -3.54 -10.09 -8.37
C PHE A 156 -4.19 -11.01 -7.35
N SER A 157 -4.66 -12.17 -7.82
CA SER A 157 -5.24 -13.20 -6.97
C SER A 157 -4.19 -13.84 -6.05
N GLU A 158 -4.64 -14.31 -4.90
CA GLU A 158 -3.81 -15.01 -3.89
C GLU A 158 -2.51 -14.24 -3.57
N THR A 159 -2.61 -12.91 -3.46
CA THR A 159 -1.47 -12.02 -3.33
C THR A 159 -1.63 -11.15 -2.09
N ALA A 160 -0.54 -11.00 -1.33
CA ALA A 160 -0.53 -10.17 -0.14
C ALA A 160 -0.43 -8.68 -0.48
N HIS A 161 -0.81 -7.84 0.48
CA HIS A 161 -0.80 -6.37 0.35
C HIS A 161 0.53 -5.81 -0.17
N ASN A 162 1.64 -6.37 0.31
CA ASN A 162 2.98 -6.01 -0.17
C ASN A 162 3.28 -6.66 -1.53
N ILE A 163 2.54 -6.27 -2.57
CA ILE A 163 2.71 -6.74 -3.95
C ILE A 163 4.18 -6.65 -4.40
N PRO A 164 4.93 -5.54 -4.16
CA PRO A 164 6.33 -5.45 -4.59
C PRO A 164 7.23 -6.54 -4.00
N VAL A 165 6.86 -7.12 -2.86
CA VAL A 165 7.61 -8.20 -2.20
C VAL A 165 7.11 -9.57 -2.67
N HIS A 166 5.79 -9.73 -2.78
CA HIS A 166 5.17 -11.01 -3.12
C HIS A 166 5.32 -11.34 -4.61
N ARG A 167 4.99 -10.39 -5.50
CA ARG A 167 4.92 -10.59 -6.97
C ARG A 167 5.70 -9.48 -7.73
N PRO A 168 7.01 -9.29 -7.47
CA PRO A 168 7.78 -8.19 -8.06
C PRO A 168 7.80 -8.22 -9.59
N GLU A 169 7.94 -9.39 -10.21
CA GLU A 169 8.02 -9.52 -11.68
C GLU A 169 6.69 -9.18 -12.34
N ALA A 170 5.58 -9.70 -11.79
CA ALA A 170 4.25 -9.39 -12.31
C ALA A 170 3.91 -7.90 -12.16
N LEU A 171 4.26 -7.29 -11.01
CA LEU A 171 4.06 -5.85 -10.82
C LEU A 171 4.92 -5.03 -11.79
N THR A 172 6.17 -5.44 -12.03
CA THR A 172 7.06 -4.76 -12.97
C THR A 172 6.47 -4.79 -14.38
N ALA A 173 5.95 -5.95 -14.82
CA ALA A 173 5.29 -6.06 -16.12
C ALA A 173 4.08 -5.11 -16.26
N GLU A 174 3.28 -4.93 -15.19
CA GLU A 174 2.16 -3.98 -15.22
C GLU A 174 2.63 -2.52 -15.28
N ILE A 175 3.75 -2.19 -14.61
CA ILE A 175 4.37 -0.87 -14.69
C ILE A 175 4.90 -0.62 -16.11
N GLU A 176 5.65 -1.57 -16.68
CA GLU A 176 6.18 -1.48 -18.04
C GLU A 176 5.07 -1.34 -19.08
N MET A 177 3.98 -2.11 -18.95
CA MET A 177 2.81 -1.99 -19.80
C MET A 177 2.17 -0.60 -19.72
N THR A 178 2.12 -0.01 -18.53
CA THR A 178 1.58 1.34 -18.34
C THR A 178 2.48 2.42 -18.94
N ILE A 179 3.79 2.16 -19.01
CA ILE A 179 4.74 3.07 -19.66
C ILE A 179 4.66 2.91 -21.18
N ALA A 180 4.55 1.68 -21.68
CA ALA A 180 4.50 1.41 -23.12
C ALA A 180 3.29 2.06 -23.82
N THR A 181 2.16 2.21 -23.12
CA THR A 181 0.99 2.93 -23.68
C THR A 181 1.25 4.42 -23.91
N LEU A 182 2.33 4.99 -23.35
CA LEU A 182 2.75 6.37 -23.61
C LEU A 182 3.50 6.52 -24.93
N ASP A 183 4.12 5.46 -25.44
CA ASP A 183 4.91 5.49 -26.67
C ASP A 183 4.04 5.34 -27.94
N ASP A 184 2.76 4.97 -27.75
CA ASP A 184 1.76 4.79 -28.81
C ASP A 184 0.92 6.08 -29.10
N GLU A 185 1.12 7.17 -28.34
CA GLU A 185 0.49 8.50 -28.53
C GLU A 185 1.39 9.52 -29.26
#